data_AF-F8AG56-F1
#
_entry.id   AF-F8AG56-F1
#
_cell.length_a   1.000
_cell.length_b   1.000
_cell.length_c   1.000
_cell.angle_alpha   90.00
_cell.angle_beta   90.00
_cell.angle_gamma   90.00
#
_symmetry.space_group_name_H-M   'P 1'
#
loop_
_entity.id
_entity.type
_entity.pdbx_description
1 polymer ?
#
loop_
_entity_poly.entity_id
_entity_poly.type
_entity_poly.pdbx_seq_one_letter_code
_entity_poly.pdbx_strand_id
1 'polypeptide(L)'
;MMEFRAILLRPKGPLTEIPKADTLFGAIASAVAVLYDNKAVEKLVDAFKGGARISSAFPYFNDTFYLPKPLSVELVDFGKEYGEAKRIRRAKYLDVRNFERALRLEPFEAPEMNVYEKVSIPRVVLDRVTNDSALYFWDEVRFREGAGLYFLYSGPDDVFRDYIEPAVRLLGDTGIGGKSTWGFGLFEPEFSKLKIDAPDSEYEVTLSNALPTKKPVLWRIFRKGGWSFERRKPKMTFIEEGSVVKNDPGRFEELDLGLSFRVHIYGLTFPVPTLLPDMEGLK
;
A
#
# COMPACT_ATOMS: atom_id res chain seq x y z
N MET A 1 1.92 21.79 -4.39
CA MET A 1 2.15 20.71 -5.38
C MET A 1 3.41 19.89 -5.08
N MET A 2 3.22 18.60 -4.80
CA MET A 2 4.27 17.60 -4.58
C MET A 2 4.39 16.72 -5.83
N GLU A 3 5.61 16.32 -6.21
CA GLU A 3 5.86 15.39 -7.32
C GLU A 3 6.48 14.10 -6.78
N PHE A 4 5.91 12.95 -7.15
CA PHE A 4 6.36 11.62 -6.76
C PHE A 4 6.67 10.77 -7.98
N ARG A 5 7.55 9.78 -7.83
CA ARG A 5 7.65 8.71 -8.83
C ARG A 5 6.50 7.75 -8.63
N ALA A 6 5.77 7.47 -9.69
CA ALA A 6 4.71 6.46 -9.69
C ALA A 6 5.21 5.21 -10.42
N ILE A 7 5.21 4.09 -9.72
CA ILE A 7 5.63 2.78 -10.22
C ILE A 7 4.36 1.99 -10.51
N LEU A 8 4.02 1.86 -11.79
CA LEU A 8 2.86 1.10 -12.26
C LEU A 8 3.25 -0.36 -12.40
N LEU A 9 2.35 -1.24 -11.96
CA LEU A 9 2.44 -2.69 -11.98
C LEU A 9 1.31 -3.18 -12.88
N ARG A 10 1.59 -3.34 -14.18
CA ARG A 10 0.62 -3.85 -15.16
C ARG A 10 0.47 -5.36 -14.98
N PRO A 11 -0.65 -5.87 -14.43
CA PRO A 11 -0.74 -7.26 -14.01
C PRO A 11 -0.70 -8.21 -15.21
N LYS A 12 0.14 -9.26 -15.14
CA LYS A 12 0.15 -10.40 -16.09
C LYS A 12 -0.69 -11.58 -15.60
N GLY A 13 -1.26 -11.48 -14.40
CA GLY A 13 -2.06 -12.50 -13.74
C GLY A 13 -2.75 -11.96 -12.48
N PRO A 14 -3.50 -12.79 -11.76
CA PRO A 14 -4.17 -12.38 -10.53
C PRO A 14 -3.17 -12.14 -9.39
N LEU A 15 -3.58 -11.34 -8.40
CA LEU A 15 -2.88 -11.21 -7.12
C LEU A 15 -3.65 -11.94 -6.01
N THR A 16 -2.98 -12.37 -4.94
CA THR A 16 -3.68 -12.91 -3.76
C THR A 16 -4.34 -11.80 -2.93
N GLU A 17 -3.72 -10.62 -2.92
CA GLU A 17 -4.21 -9.41 -2.24
C GLU A 17 -3.53 -8.19 -2.85
N ILE A 18 -4.09 -6.99 -2.61
CA ILE A 18 -3.41 -5.74 -2.99
C ILE A 18 -2.27 -5.52 -1.99
N PRO A 19 -1.00 -5.48 -2.44
CA PRO A 19 0.16 -5.37 -1.56
C PRO A 19 0.19 -4.00 -0.88
N LYS A 20 0.37 -4.05 0.44
CA LYS A 20 0.61 -2.87 1.27
C LYS A 20 2.10 -2.55 1.33
N ALA A 21 2.46 -1.37 1.84
CA ALA A 21 3.85 -0.89 1.87
C ALA A 21 4.81 -1.86 2.59
N ASP A 22 4.36 -2.53 3.66
CA ASP A 22 5.15 -3.54 4.37
C ASP A 22 5.50 -4.77 3.50
N THR A 23 4.55 -5.22 2.68
CA THR A 23 4.76 -6.31 1.73
C THR A 23 5.62 -5.86 0.55
N LEU A 24 5.38 -4.66 0.00
CA LEU A 24 6.17 -4.09 -1.08
C LEU A 24 7.64 -3.93 -0.67
N PHE A 25 7.89 -3.32 0.49
CA PHE A 25 9.25 -3.16 1.01
C PHE A 25 9.93 -4.50 1.23
N GLY A 26 9.22 -5.47 1.84
CA GLY A 26 9.76 -6.82 2.04
C GLY A 26 10.14 -7.52 0.73
N ALA A 27 9.30 -7.38 -0.31
CA ALA A 27 9.60 -7.92 -1.64
C ALA A 27 10.79 -7.20 -2.29
N ILE A 28 10.84 -5.88 -2.23
CA ILE A 28 11.95 -5.07 -2.76
C ILE A 28 13.26 -5.42 -2.05
N ALA A 29 13.27 -5.48 -0.72
CA ALA A 29 14.45 -5.86 0.06
C ALA A 29 14.94 -7.27 -0.29
N SER A 30 14.01 -8.20 -0.51
CA SER A 30 14.35 -9.58 -0.92
C SER A 30 14.95 -9.59 -2.33
N ALA A 31 14.39 -8.82 -3.27
CA ALA A 31 14.94 -8.68 -4.61
C ALA A 31 16.31 -7.99 -4.62
N VAL A 32 16.52 -6.97 -3.78
CA VAL A 32 17.83 -6.32 -3.57
C VAL A 32 18.85 -7.32 -3.02
N ALA A 33 18.48 -8.17 -2.07
CA ALA A 33 19.37 -9.23 -1.55
C ALA A 33 19.79 -10.23 -2.64
N VAL A 34 18.88 -10.54 -3.59
CA VAL A 34 19.14 -11.44 -4.71
C VAL A 34 20.01 -10.79 -5.79
N LEU A 35 19.74 -9.53 -6.13
CA LEU A 35 20.48 -8.78 -7.16
C LEU A 35 21.88 -8.38 -6.68
N TYR A 36 22.03 -8.14 -5.39
CA TYR A 36 23.24 -7.61 -4.79
C TYR A 36 23.66 -8.49 -3.61
N ASP A 37 23.52 -8.01 -2.37
CA ASP A 37 23.85 -8.74 -1.14
C ASP A 37 23.08 -8.16 0.07
N ASN A 38 23.29 -8.75 1.25
CA ASN A 38 22.68 -8.26 2.49
C ASN A 38 23.19 -6.87 2.90
N LYS A 39 24.38 -6.43 2.47
CA LYS A 39 24.88 -5.08 2.78
C LYS A 39 24.12 -4.03 2.00
N ALA A 40 23.71 -4.33 0.76
CA ALA A 40 22.84 -3.49 -0.04
C ALA A 40 21.46 -3.33 0.60
N VAL A 41 20.93 -4.39 1.24
CA VAL A 41 19.67 -4.32 2.00
C VAL A 41 19.80 -3.36 3.19
N GLU A 42 20.89 -3.42 3.95
CA GLU A 42 21.10 -2.47 5.07
C GLU A 42 21.22 -1.02 4.57
N LYS A 43 21.92 -0.78 3.45
CA LYS A 43 21.96 0.55 2.81
C LYS A 43 20.58 1.03 2.37
N LEU A 44 19.76 0.11 1.84
CA LEU A 44 18.37 0.41 1.49
C LEU A 44 17.59 0.82 2.74
N VAL A 45 17.66 0.04 3.82
CA VAL A 45 16.99 0.35 5.09
C VAL A 45 17.44 1.70 5.63
N ASP A 46 18.73 2.01 5.58
CA ASP A 46 19.29 3.28 6.02
C ASP A 46 18.78 4.45 5.17
N ALA A 47 18.67 4.29 3.85
CA ALA A 47 18.08 5.31 2.97
C ALA A 47 16.61 5.61 3.33
N PHE A 48 15.83 4.58 3.69
CA PHE A 48 14.45 4.74 4.13
C PHE A 48 14.35 5.35 5.53
N LYS A 49 15.23 4.96 6.48
CA LYS A 49 15.34 5.64 7.77
C LYS A 49 15.73 7.12 7.59
N GLY A 50 16.56 7.42 6.58
CA GLY A 50 17.06 8.76 6.25
C GLY A 50 16.10 9.66 5.46
N GLY A 51 14.96 9.16 4.99
CA GLY A 51 13.94 10.01 4.35
C GLY A 51 13.24 9.41 3.14
N ALA A 52 13.78 8.35 2.52
CA ALA A 52 13.08 7.68 1.44
C ALA A 52 11.78 7.02 1.96
N ARG A 53 10.74 6.99 1.13
CA ARG A 53 9.40 6.46 1.46
C ARG A 53 8.80 5.77 0.24
N ILE A 54 8.04 4.71 0.50
CA ILE A 54 7.12 4.11 -0.46
C ILE A 54 5.70 4.08 0.11
N SER A 55 4.71 4.28 -0.74
CA SER A 55 3.31 4.12 -0.37
C SER A 55 2.91 2.63 -0.41
N SER A 56 1.69 2.33 0.05
CA SER A 56 1.02 1.08 -0.32
C SER A 56 0.64 1.10 -1.81
N ALA A 57 0.31 -0.07 -2.36
CA ALA A 57 -0.21 -0.13 -3.73
C ALA A 57 -1.68 0.29 -3.79
N PHE A 58 -2.02 1.05 -4.82
CA PHE A 58 -3.36 1.55 -5.09
C PHE A 58 -3.78 1.22 -6.52
N PRO A 59 -5.08 1.11 -6.79
CA PRO A 59 -5.55 0.83 -8.14
C PRO A 59 -5.32 2.01 -9.09
N TYR A 60 -5.12 1.72 -10.37
CA TYR A 60 -5.29 2.67 -11.46
C TYR A 60 -6.12 2.03 -12.58
N PHE A 61 -6.77 2.87 -13.40
CA PHE A 61 -7.50 2.44 -14.59
C PHE A 61 -7.24 3.42 -15.73
N ASN A 62 -6.61 2.93 -16.79
CA ASN A 62 -6.02 3.76 -17.85
C ASN A 62 -5.17 4.87 -17.22
N ASP A 63 -5.49 6.14 -17.49
CA ASP A 63 -4.76 7.29 -16.94
C ASP A 63 -5.29 7.79 -15.59
N THR A 64 -6.28 7.09 -15.00
CA THR A 64 -6.86 7.47 -13.71
C THR A 64 -6.18 6.75 -12.56
N PHE A 65 -5.48 7.51 -11.72
CA PHE A 65 -4.89 7.03 -10.48
C PHE A 65 -5.85 7.19 -9.31
N TYR A 66 -5.95 6.17 -8.46
CA TYR A 66 -6.76 6.22 -7.25
C TYR A 66 -5.88 6.25 -6.00
N LEU A 67 -6.33 6.95 -4.97
CA LEU A 67 -5.66 7.15 -3.69
C LEU A 67 -6.65 6.85 -2.54
N PRO A 68 -6.16 6.48 -1.34
CA PRO A 68 -7.02 6.14 -0.21
C PRO A 68 -7.81 7.36 0.24
N LYS A 69 -9.11 7.18 0.51
CA LYS A 69 -9.95 8.25 1.05
C LYS A 69 -9.39 8.70 2.42
N PRO A 70 -9.01 9.99 2.61
CA PRO A 70 -8.57 10.49 3.90
C PRO A 70 -9.64 10.28 4.98
N LEU A 71 -9.25 9.99 6.21
CA LEU A 71 -10.19 9.89 7.33
C LEU A 71 -10.69 11.25 7.82
N SER A 72 -9.96 12.33 7.52
CA SER A 72 -10.35 13.72 7.85
C SER A 72 -11.75 14.07 7.34
N VAL A 73 -12.13 13.59 6.16
CA VAL A 73 -13.45 13.87 5.56
C VAL A 73 -14.61 13.15 6.25
N GLU A 74 -14.35 12.17 7.12
CA GLU A 74 -15.42 11.48 7.87
C GLU A 74 -15.98 12.35 9.00
N LEU A 75 -15.28 13.43 9.35
CA LEU A 75 -15.71 14.42 10.35
C LEU A 75 -16.51 15.58 9.76
N VAL A 76 -16.60 15.67 8.44
CA VAL A 76 -17.25 16.80 7.74
C VAL A 76 -18.59 16.36 7.18
N ASP A 77 -19.63 17.16 7.44
CA ASP A 77 -20.91 17.04 6.73
C ASP A 77 -20.90 17.95 5.50
N PHE A 78 -20.90 17.34 4.32
CA PHE A 78 -20.95 18.05 3.04
C PHE A 78 -22.37 18.43 2.60
N GLY A 79 -23.39 18.27 3.46
CA GLY A 79 -24.78 18.61 3.16
C GLY A 79 -25.38 17.76 2.03
N LYS A 80 -24.89 16.53 1.86
CA LYS A 80 -25.30 15.61 0.80
C LYS A 80 -26.54 14.81 1.20
N GLU A 81 -27.34 14.41 0.22
CA GLU A 81 -28.46 13.50 0.43
C GLU A 81 -27.97 12.17 1.03
N TYR A 82 -28.82 11.51 1.82
CA TYR A 82 -28.47 10.30 2.58
C TYR A 82 -27.82 9.19 1.73
N GLY A 83 -28.30 8.99 0.50
CA GLY A 83 -27.74 8.01 -0.42
C GLY A 83 -26.31 8.32 -0.84
N GLU A 84 -26.03 9.58 -1.18
CA GLU A 84 -24.70 10.05 -1.60
C GLU A 84 -23.72 10.06 -0.42
N ALA A 85 -24.16 10.53 0.76
CA ALA A 85 -23.36 10.47 1.99
C ALA A 85 -22.93 9.03 2.33
N LYS A 86 -23.82 8.05 2.13
CA LYS A 86 -23.51 6.63 2.35
C LYS A 86 -22.50 6.08 1.33
N ARG A 87 -22.56 6.52 0.07
CA ARG A 87 -21.56 6.18 -0.96
C ARG A 87 -20.19 6.73 -0.58
N ILE A 88 -20.11 8.00 -0.20
CA ILE A 88 -18.87 8.66 0.23
C ILE A 88 -18.25 7.93 1.44
N ARG A 89 -19.06 7.58 2.45
CA ARG A 89 -18.57 6.84 3.63
C ARG A 89 -18.02 5.45 3.29
N ARG A 90 -18.59 4.79 2.28
CA ARG A 90 -18.17 3.44 1.84
C ARG A 90 -17.01 3.45 0.87
N ALA A 91 -16.75 4.57 0.20
CA ALA A 91 -15.66 4.68 -0.76
C ALA A 91 -14.32 4.46 -0.06
N LYS A 92 -13.54 3.50 -0.55
CA LYS A 92 -12.19 3.22 -0.07
C LYS A 92 -11.15 4.10 -0.74
N TYR A 93 -11.37 4.41 -2.02
CA TYR A 93 -10.46 5.19 -2.83
C TYR A 93 -11.18 6.33 -3.53
N LEU A 94 -10.42 7.39 -3.83
CA LEU A 94 -10.81 8.54 -4.63
C LEU A 94 -9.83 8.67 -5.80
N ASP A 95 -10.27 9.18 -6.96
CA ASP A 95 -9.31 9.62 -7.98
C ASP A 95 -8.49 10.80 -7.46
N VAL A 96 -7.35 11.09 -8.09
CA VAL A 96 -6.43 12.16 -7.65
C VAL A 96 -7.13 13.50 -7.47
N ARG A 97 -8.02 13.89 -8.39
CA ARG A 97 -8.74 15.17 -8.31
C ARG A 97 -9.66 15.22 -7.09
N ASN A 98 -10.44 14.18 -6.84
CA ASN A 98 -11.31 14.09 -5.68
C ASN A 98 -10.52 13.91 -4.37
N PHE A 99 -9.36 13.25 -4.42
CA PHE A 99 -8.43 13.16 -3.30
C PHE A 99 -7.89 14.54 -2.91
N GLU A 100 -7.44 15.35 -3.87
CA GLU A 100 -6.96 16.72 -3.62
C GLU A 100 -8.04 17.62 -3.00
N ARG A 101 -9.29 17.51 -3.46
CA ARG A 101 -10.45 18.19 -2.86
C ARG A 101 -10.69 17.71 -1.43
N ALA A 102 -10.63 16.40 -1.21
CA ALA A 102 -10.78 15.79 0.12
C ALA A 102 -9.70 16.27 1.11
N LEU A 103 -8.44 16.46 0.67
CA LEU A 103 -7.38 17.03 1.52
C LEU A 103 -7.69 18.45 2.01
N ARG A 104 -8.45 19.22 1.23
CA ARG A 104 -8.88 20.59 1.55
C ARG A 104 -10.24 20.66 2.25
N LEU A 105 -10.86 19.50 2.53
CA LEU A 105 -12.23 19.41 3.06
C LEU A 105 -13.26 20.09 2.14
N GLU A 106 -12.99 20.11 0.84
CA GLU A 106 -13.96 20.55 -0.16
C GLU A 106 -14.91 19.40 -0.52
N PRO A 107 -16.16 19.70 -0.93
CA PRO A 107 -17.06 18.67 -1.46
C PRO A 107 -16.38 17.88 -2.57
N PHE A 108 -16.56 16.56 -2.63
CA PHE A 108 -16.00 15.68 -3.66
C PHE A 108 -17.01 14.60 -4.03
N GLU A 109 -16.73 13.89 -5.12
CA GLU A 109 -17.56 12.78 -5.58
C GLU A 109 -16.88 11.45 -5.30
N ALA A 110 -17.67 10.45 -4.88
CA ALA A 110 -17.18 9.09 -4.71
C ALA A 110 -17.16 8.37 -6.06
N PRO A 111 -16.00 7.95 -6.58
CA PRO A 111 -15.93 7.30 -7.88
C PRO A 111 -16.61 5.92 -7.84
N GLU A 112 -17.28 5.56 -8.93
CA GLU A 112 -17.67 4.16 -9.17
C GLU A 112 -16.45 3.37 -9.59
N MET A 113 -15.77 2.79 -8.61
CA MET A 113 -14.54 2.04 -8.85
C MET A 113 -14.87 0.62 -9.30
N ASN A 114 -14.79 0.40 -10.62
CA ASN A 114 -14.84 -0.92 -11.23
C ASN A 114 -13.50 -1.23 -11.90
N VAL A 115 -12.46 -1.46 -11.10
CA VAL A 115 -11.05 -1.66 -11.51
C VAL A 115 -10.64 -3.12 -11.36
N TYR A 116 -10.97 -3.71 -10.22
CA TYR A 116 -10.65 -5.09 -9.89
C TYR A 116 -11.82 -5.74 -9.15
N GLU A 117 -11.87 -7.06 -9.22
CA GLU A 117 -12.81 -7.89 -8.46
C GLU A 117 -12.05 -8.86 -7.57
N LYS A 118 -12.64 -9.14 -6.39
CA LYS A 118 -12.17 -10.20 -5.51
C LYS A 118 -13.02 -11.43 -5.75
N VAL A 119 -12.40 -12.50 -6.23
CA VAL A 119 -13.08 -13.75 -6.55
C VAL A 119 -12.52 -14.86 -5.67
N SER A 120 -13.41 -15.61 -5.00
CA SER A 120 -12.99 -16.77 -4.20
C SER A 120 -13.09 -18.03 -5.03
N ILE A 121 -11.96 -18.65 -5.33
CA ILE A 121 -11.88 -19.81 -6.23
C ILE A 121 -11.85 -21.11 -5.43
N PRO A 122 -12.81 -22.02 -5.65
CA PRO A 122 -12.78 -23.35 -5.06
C PRO A 122 -11.67 -24.19 -5.68
N ARG A 123 -10.97 -24.94 -4.84
CA ARG A 123 -9.95 -25.91 -5.21
C ARG A 123 -10.14 -27.17 -4.37
N VAL A 124 -9.72 -28.30 -4.93
CA VAL A 124 -9.82 -29.60 -4.26
C VAL A 124 -8.41 -30.13 -4.03
N VAL A 125 -8.12 -30.56 -2.80
CA VAL A 125 -7.02 -31.49 -2.52
C VAL A 125 -7.59 -32.90 -2.59
N LEU A 126 -6.99 -33.78 -3.37
CA LEU A 126 -7.28 -35.21 -3.36
C LEU A 126 -6.17 -35.92 -2.60
N ASP A 127 -6.54 -36.75 -1.63
CA ASP A 127 -5.61 -37.69 -1.02
C ASP A 127 -5.11 -38.68 -2.09
N ARG A 128 -3.80 -38.89 -2.16
CA ARG A 128 -3.18 -39.69 -3.22
C ARG A 128 -3.41 -41.20 -3.06
N VAL A 129 -3.86 -41.65 -1.89
CA VAL A 129 -4.08 -43.06 -1.55
C VAL A 129 -5.57 -43.35 -1.45
N THR A 130 -6.33 -42.50 -0.77
CA THR A 130 -7.77 -42.72 -0.52
C THR A 130 -8.68 -42.04 -1.54
N ASN A 131 -8.16 -41.13 -2.37
CA ASN A 131 -8.94 -40.24 -3.24
C ASN A 131 -9.98 -39.37 -2.49
N ASP A 132 -9.85 -39.22 -1.18
CA ASP A 132 -10.70 -38.32 -0.41
C ASP A 132 -10.47 -36.87 -0.83
N SER A 133 -11.55 -36.15 -1.11
CA SER A 133 -11.50 -34.76 -1.56
C SER A 133 -11.74 -33.78 -0.40
N ALA A 134 -10.84 -32.83 -0.22
CA ALA A 134 -11.03 -31.68 0.66
C ALA A 134 -11.13 -30.37 -0.15
N LEU A 135 -12.22 -29.63 0.04
CA LEU A 135 -12.43 -28.34 -0.63
C LEU A 135 -11.75 -27.22 0.17
N TYR A 136 -11.00 -26.37 -0.53
CA TYR A 136 -10.47 -25.12 0.01
C TYR A 136 -10.70 -23.98 -0.96
N PHE A 137 -10.75 -22.76 -0.45
CA PHE A 137 -10.95 -21.55 -1.26
C PHE A 137 -9.72 -20.67 -1.21
N TRP A 138 -9.41 -20.06 -2.34
CA TRP A 138 -8.38 -19.04 -2.42
C TRP A 138 -8.92 -17.80 -3.09
N ASP A 139 -8.66 -16.65 -2.47
CA ASP A 139 -9.06 -15.37 -3.01
C ASP A 139 -8.05 -14.90 -4.08
N GLU A 140 -8.60 -14.40 -5.19
CA GLU A 140 -7.90 -13.76 -6.28
C GLU A 140 -8.38 -12.32 -6.43
N VAL A 141 -7.44 -11.40 -6.63
CA VAL A 141 -7.69 -10.06 -7.12
C VAL A 141 -7.46 -10.08 -8.62
N ARG A 142 -8.54 -9.94 -9.39
CA ARG A 142 -8.53 -9.94 -10.86
C ARG A 142 -8.76 -8.52 -11.36
N PHE A 143 -7.98 -8.09 -12.33
CA PHE A 143 -8.01 -6.74 -12.88
C PHE A 143 -8.74 -6.75 -14.21
N ARG A 144 -9.47 -5.66 -14.49
CA ARG A 144 -9.98 -5.40 -15.83
C ARG A 144 -8.84 -5.03 -16.77
N GLU A 145 -9.08 -5.14 -18.07
CA GLU A 145 -8.17 -4.61 -19.08
C GLU A 145 -7.96 -3.10 -18.88
N GLY A 146 -6.72 -2.63 -19.02
CA GLY A 146 -6.33 -1.25 -18.72
C GLY A 146 -6.22 -0.92 -17.23
N ALA A 147 -6.51 -1.88 -16.34
CA ALA A 147 -6.42 -1.70 -14.90
C ALA A 147 -5.19 -2.38 -14.31
N GLY A 148 -4.69 -1.83 -13.21
CA GLY A 148 -3.56 -2.41 -12.50
C GLY A 148 -3.38 -1.79 -11.12
N LEU A 149 -2.17 -1.95 -10.59
CA LEU A 149 -1.78 -1.33 -9.33
C LEU A 149 -0.60 -0.40 -9.54
N TYR A 150 -0.46 0.61 -8.71
CA TYR A 150 0.74 1.43 -8.66
C TYR A 150 1.08 1.76 -7.21
N PHE A 151 2.35 2.06 -6.94
CA PHE A 151 2.75 2.67 -5.68
C PHE A 151 3.65 3.87 -5.95
N LEU A 152 3.77 4.73 -4.94
CA LEU A 152 4.56 5.95 -5.01
C LEU A 152 5.90 5.76 -4.32
N TYR A 153 6.92 6.41 -4.86
CA TYR A 153 8.22 6.58 -4.23
C TYR A 153 8.52 8.08 -4.05
N SER A 154 9.01 8.43 -2.86
CA SER A 154 9.57 9.73 -2.53
C SER A 154 10.96 9.53 -1.92
N GLY A 155 11.96 10.25 -2.39
CA GLY A 155 13.33 10.12 -1.90
C GLY A 155 14.39 10.40 -2.96
N PRO A 156 15.67 10.18 -2.61
CA PRO A 156 16.80 10.42 -3.50
C PRO A 156 16.74 9.64 -4.84
N ASP A 157 17.27 10.23 -5.91
CA ASP A 157 17.25 9.63 -7.25
C ASP A 157 18.17 8.41 -7.39
N ASP A 158 19.33 8.46 -6.76
CA ASP A 158 20.28 7.35 -6.66
C ASP A 158 19.63 6.13 -5.97
N VAL A 159 18.97 6.31 -4.83
CA VAL A 159 18.29 5.21 -4.13
C VAL A 159 17.24 4.53 -5.01
N PHE A 160 16.49 5.31 -5.80
CA PHE A 160 15.52 4.76 -6.72
C PHE A 160 16.16 3.97 -7.86
N ARG A 161 17.14 4.56 -8.55
CA ARG A 161 17.80 3.94 -9.72
C ARG A 161 18.63 2.71 -9.35
N ASP A 162 19.27 2.75 -8.18
CA ASP A 162 20.21 1.71 -7.77
C ASP A 162 19.48 0.52 -7.09
N TYR A 163 18.38 0.78 -6.38
CA TYR A 163 17.69 -0.26 -5.61
C TYR A 163 16.24 -0.49 -6.05
N ILE A 164 15.42 0.56 -6.13
CA ILE A 164 13.95 0.39 -6.33
C ILE A 164 13.64 -0.11 -7.74
N GLU A 165 14.15 0.57 -8.76
CA GLU A 165 13.87 0.23 -10.16
C GLU A 165 14.39 -1.18 -10.56
N PRO A 166 15.64 -1.56 -10.25
CA PRO A 166 16.13 -2.92 -10.52
C PRO A 166 15.33 -4.00 -9.78
N ALA A 167 15.02 -3.76 -8.49
CA ALA A 167 14.25 -4.70 -7.70
C ALA A 167 12.83 -4.88 -8.25
N VAL A 168 12.15 -3.79 -8.61
CA VAL A 168 10.81 -3.85 -9.21
C VAL A 168 10.81 -4.58 -10.54
N ARG A 169 11.85 -4.39 -11.38
CA ARG A 169 12.00 -5.13 -12.64
C ARG A 169 12.13 -6.63 -12.40
N LEU A 170 12.99 -7.05 -11.47
CA LEU A 170 13.08 -8.47 -11.08
C LEU A 170 11.75 -9.01 -10.55
N LEU A 171 11.07 -8.23 -9.69
CA LEU A 171 9.77 -8.60 -9.13
C LEU A 171 8.67 -8.72 -10.19
N GLY A 172 8.80 -8.07 -11.36
CA GLY A 172 7.87 -8.25 -12.48
C GLY A 172 7.83 -9.69 -12.98
N ASP A 173 8.97 -10.38 -12.92
CA ASP A 173 9.13 -11.76 -13.38
C ASP A 173 9.04 -12.79 -12.25
N THR A 174 9.35 -12.41 -11.01
CA THR A 174 9.27 -13.32 -9.84
C THR A 174 7.97 -13.21 -9.06
N GLY A 175 7.24 -12.11 -9.21
CA GLY A 175 5.96 -11.81 -8.59
C GLY A 175 6.03 -11.20 -7.20
N ILE A 176 4.95 -10.52 -6.79
CA ILE A 176 4.74 -9.98 -5.44
C ILE A 176 3.60 -10.71 -4.74
N GLY A 177 3.85 -11.16 -3.51
CA GLY A 177 2.84 -11.81 -2.66
C GLY A 177 2.88 -13.33 -2.70
N GLY A 178 1.77 -13.98 -2.34
CA GLY A 178 1.70 -15.43 -2.27
C GLY A 178 1.54 -16.09 -3.64
N LYS A 179 1.95 -17.36 -3.74
CA LYS A 179 1.72 -18.25 -4.90
C LYS A 179 2.35 -17.75 -6.22
N SER A 180 3.46 -17.03 -6.14
CA SER A 180 4.22 -16.62 -7.33
C SER A 180 4.61 -17.79 -8.23
N THR A 181 4.90 -18.97 -7.67
CA THR A 181 5.17 -20.20 -8.41
C THR A 181 3.99 -20.68 -9.28
N TRP A 182 2.78 -20.18 -9.03
CA TRP A 182 1.57 -20.47 -9.79
C TRP A 182 1.19 -19.30 -10.71
N GLY A 183 2.13 -18.36 -10.94
CA GLY A 183 1.95 -17.19 -11.81
C GLY A 183 1.24 -16.00 -11.16
N PHE A 184 1.03 -16.01 -9.83
CA PHE A 184 0.40 -14.89 -9.14
C PHE A 184 1.34 -13.72 -8.94
N GLY A 185 0.78 -12.51 -9.01
CA GLY A 185 1.51 -11.28 -8.71
C GLY A 185 2.62 -10.93 -9.70
N LEU A 186 2.65 -11.57 -10.87
CA LEU A 186 3.50 -11.19 -12.00
C LEU A 186 2.96 -9.92 -12.66
N PHE A 187 3.85 -9.06 -13.15
CA PHE A 187 3.49 -7.80 -13.78
C PHE A 187 4.55 -7.31 -14.77
N GLU A 188 4.20 -6.31 -15.55
CA GLU A 188 5.13 -5.49 -16.31
C GLU A 188 5.25 -4.12 -15.63
N PRO A 189 6.45 -3.71 -15.18
CA PRO A 189 6.61 -2.42 -14.52
C PRO A 189 6.68 -1.28 -15.53
N GLU A 190 6.10 -0.15 -15.16
CA GLU A 190 6.24 1.11 -15.86
C GLU A 190 6.50 2.23 -14.85
N PHE A 191 7.35 3.17 -15.22
CA PHE A 191 7.78 4.26 -14.34
C PHE A 191 7.30 5.59 -14.89
N SER A 192 6.54 6.30 -14.08
CA SER A 192 5.98 7.60 -14.41
C SER A 192 6.11 8.57 -13.23
N LYS A 193 5.48 9.73 -13.35
CA LYS A 193 5.42 10.74 -12.30
C LYS A 193 3.97 11.03 -11.97
N LEU A 194 3.69 11.20 -10.69
CA LEU A 194 2.38 11.67 -10.21
C LEU A 194 2.58 12.95 -9.42
N LYS A 195 1.76 13.96 -9.75
CA LYS A 195 1.68 15.20 -8.98
C LYS A 195 0.44 15.17 -8.12
N ILE A 196 0.58 15.60 -6.87
CA ILE A 196 -0.51 15.74 -5.91
C ILE A 196 -0.45 17.16 -5.37
N ASP A 197 -1.53 17.92 -5.53
CA ASP A 197 -1.66 19.23 -4.94
C ASP A 197 -2.31 19.15 -3.55
N ALA A 198 -1.46 19.15 -2.54
CA ALA A 198 -1.84 19.14 -1.13
C ALA A 198 -1.83 20.57 -0.53
N PRO A 199 -2.70 20.86 0.46
CA PRO A 199 -2.69 22.12 1.21
C PRO A 199 -1.42 22.25 2.08
N ASP A 200 -1.16 23.44 2.61
CA ASP A 200 -0.19 23.60 3.70
C ASP A 200 -0.87 23.26 5.04
N SER A 201 -0.27 22.37 5.83
CA SER A 201 -0.86 21.87 7.08
C SER A 201 0.19 21.14 7.93
N GLU A 202 0.03 21.19 9.25
CA GLU A 202 0.80 20.35 10.19
C GLU A 202 0.28 18.90 10.27
N TYR A 203 -0.89 18.63 9.69
CA TYR A 203 -1.50 17.29 9.69
C TYR A 203 -1.28 16.61 8.35
N GLU A 204 -1.04 15.31 8.39
CA GLU A 204 -0.65 14.52 7.22
C GLU A 204 -1.49 13.26 7.14
N VAL A 205 -2.05 12.97 5.97
CA VAL A 205 -2.60 11.66 5.65
C VAL A 205 -1.47 10.71 5.25
N THR A 206 -1.45 9.49 5.76
CA THR A 206 -0.47 8.48 5.33
C THR A 206 -0.97 7.67 4.14
N LEU A 207 -0.16 7.58 3.09
CA LEU A 207 -0.37 6.69 1.93
C LEU A 207 0.25 5.30 2.11
N SER A 208 0.88 5.02 3.25
CA SER A 208 1.37 3.70 3.62
C SER A 208 0.69 3.22 4.90
N ASN A 209 0.61 1.90 5.07
CA ASN A 209 0.41 1.37 6.41
C ASN A 209 1.65 1.64 7.26
N ALA A 210 1.44 2.15 8.46
CA ALA A 210 2.54 2.60 9.32
C ALA A 210 2.45 2.03 10.73
N LEU A 211 3.59 1.97 11.39
CA LEU A 211 3.75 1.71 12.81
C LEU A 211 4.01 3.07 13.47
N PRO A 212 2.97 3.73 14.00
CA PRO A 212 3.11 5.09 14.50
C PRO A 212 4.04 5.12 15.72
N THR A 213 4.80 6.21 15.85
CA THR A 213 5.64 6.50 17.03
C THR A 213 4.94 7.38 18.05
N LYS A 214 3.93 8.13 17.60
CA LYS A 214 3.06 8.98 18.42
C LYS A 214 1.63 8.50 18.31
N LYS A 215 0.74 8.98 19.17
CA LYS A 215 -0.70 8.72 19.00
C LYS A 215 -1.19 9.44 17.73
N PRO A 216 -1.75 8.74 16.73
CA PRO A 216 -2.31 9.38 15.54
C PRO A 216 -3.49 10.28 15.90
N VAL A 217 -3.87 11.19 14.99
CA VAL A 217 -5.01 12.10 15.20
C VAL A 217 -6.32 11.38 14.85
N LEU A 218 -6.39 10.81 13.65
CA LEU A 218 -7.50 9.96 13.19
C LEU A 218 -6.92 8.70 12.60
N TRP A 219 -7.39 7.53 13.00
CA TRP A 219 -6.82 6.29 12.49
C TRP A 219 -7.82 5.15 12.45
N ARG A 220 -7.57 4.24 11.51
CA ARG A 220 -8.08 2.87 11.53
C ARG A 220 -6.91 1.94 11.73
N ILE A 221 -7.13 0.84 12.44
CA ILE A 221 -6.10 -0.17 12.68
C ILE A 221 -6.44 -1.46 11.97
N PHE A 222 -5.38 -2.18 11.59
CA PHE A 222 -5.46 -3.58 11.23
C PHE A 222 -4.29 -4.34 11.85
N ARG A 223 -4.50 -5.63 12.08
CA ARG A 223 -3.44 -6.52 12.57
C ARG A 223 -2.93 -7.39 11.43
N LYS A 224 -1.63 -7.31 11.17
CA LYS A 224 -0.98 -8.10 10.14
C LYS A 224 0.23 -8.81 10.71
N GLY A 225 0.35 -10.09 10.39
CA GLY A 225 1.58 -10.84 10.55
C GLY A 225 2.11 -11.19 9.17
N GLY A 226 2.82 -12.30 9.07
CA GLY A 226 3.27 -12.81 7.79
C GLY A 226 4.33 -13.87 7.99
N TRP A 227 5.08 -14.10 6.95
CA TRP A 227 6.16 -15.08 6.94
C TRP A 227 7.43 -14.44 6.40
N SER A 228 8.57 -14.92 6.87
CA SER A 228 9.89 -14.64 6.32
C SER A 228 10.67 -15.95 6.36
N PHE A 229 11.09 -16.48 5.22
CA PHE A 229 11.89 -17.72 5.15
C PHE A 229 11.33 -18.84 6.06
N GLU A 230 10.06 -19.20 5.86
CA GLU A 230 9.32 -20.22 6.63
C GLU A 230 9.11 -19.90 8.13
N ARG A 231 9.63 -18.77 8.64
CA ARG A 231 9.40 -18.30 10.00
C ARG A 231 8.20 -17.37 10.06
N ARG A 232 7.33 -17.59 11.05
CA ARG A 232 6.14 -16.78 11.26
C ARG A 232 6.50 -15.48 11.97
N LYS A 233 6.10 -14.35 11.38
CA LYS A 233 6.22 -13.03 12.01
C LYS A 233 5.14 -12.87 13.09
N PRO A 234 5.44 -12.22 14.24
CA PRO A 234 4.42 -11.83 15.19
C PRO A 234 3.40 -10.89 14.53
N LYS A 235 2.16 -10.88 15.03
CA LYS A 235 1.15 -9.94 14.54
C LYS A 235 1.44 -8.55 15.08
N MET A 236 1.53 -7.58 14.19
CA MET A 236 1.74 -6.17 14.50
C MET A 236 0.46 -5.38 14.22
N THR A 237 0.27 -4.29 14.96
CA THR A 237 -0.87 -3.38 14.78
C THR A 237 -0.42 -2.17 13.97
N PHE A 238 -0.88 -2.08 12.74
CA PHE A 238 -0.60 -0.97 11.84
C PHE A 238 -1.77 0.00 11.82
N ILE A 239 -1.49 1.27 11.54
CA ILE A 239 -2.52 2.20 11.04
C ILE A 239 -2.73 1.99 9.54
N GLU A 240 -3.97 2.12 9.09
CA GLU A 240 -4.35 1.99 7.68
C GLU A 240 -3.99 3.24 6.87
N GLU A 241 -3.86 3.06 5.55
CA GLU A 241 -3.77 4.16 4.60
C GLU A 241 -5.01 5.05 4.71
N GLY A 242 -4.83 6.37 4.59
CA GLY A 242 -5.91 7.33 4.84
C GLY A 242 -5.99 7.80 6.30
N SER A 243 -5.24 7.20 7.23
CA SER A 243 -5.10 7.70 8.61
C SER A 243 -4.36 9.04 8.65
N VAL A 244 -4.70 9.88 9.64
CA VAL A 244 -4.13 11.21 9.84
C VAL A 244 -3.20 11.22 11.05
N VAL A 245 -1.98 11.72 10.84
CA VAL A 245 -0.93 11.88 11.85
C VAL A 245 -0.49 13.36 11.92
N LYS A 246 0.27 13.71 12.97
CA LYS A 246 0.92 15.02 13.11
C LYS A 246 2.41 14.81 13.35
N ASN A 247 3.26 15.11 12.37
CA ASN A 247 4.71 14.99 12.47
C ASN A 247 5.18 13.62 13.03
N ASP A 248 4.65 12.53 12.50
CA ASP A 248 5.01 11.15 12.87
C ASP A 248 5.61 10.43 11.66
N PRO A 249 6.93 10.16 11.64
CA PRO A 249 7.59 9.47 10.54
C PRO A 249 7.28 7.96 10.48
N GLY A 250 6.61 7.41 11.50
CA GLY A 250 6.50 5.99 11.73
C GLY A 250 7.84 5.35 12.08
N ARG A 251 7.92 4.02 12.10
CA ARG A 251 9.16 3.30 12.39
C ARG A 251 9.30 2.02 11.58
N PHE A 252 10.55 1.59 11.38
CA PHE A 252 10.83 0.19 11.13
C PHE A 252 10.71 -0.59 12.43
N GLU A 253 10.29 -1.85 12.32
CA GLU A 253 10.45 -2.83 13.38
C GLU A 253 11.43 -3.89 12.94
N GLU A 254 12.46 -4.11 13.75
CA GLU A 254 13.45 -5.15 13.51
C GLU A 254 13.07 -6.41 14.28
N LEU A 255 13.06 -7.55 13.60
CA LEU A 255 12.70 -8.84 14.19
C LEU A 255 13.87 -9.82 14.16
N ASP A 256 14.11 -10.48 15.30
CA ASP A 256 14.86 -11.73 15.37
C ASP A 256 13.93 -12.90 15.10
N LEU A 257 14.15 -13.63 14.01
CA LEU A 257 13.41 -14.86 13.71
C LEU A 257 14.31 -16.10 13.76
N GLY A 258 15.50 -15.99 14.35
CA GLY A 258 16.51 -17.06 14.34
C GLY A 258 17.06 -17.34 12.94
N LEU A 259 17.09 -16.31 12.09
CA LEU A 259 17.69 -16.33 10.75
C LEU A 259 19.12 -15.77 10.83
N SER A 260 19.93 -15.97 9.78
CA SER A 260 21.29 -15.42 9.69
C SER A 260 21.34 -13.89 9.51
N PHE A 261 20.18 -13.24 9.42
CA PHE A 261 20.00 -11.80 9.26
C PHE A 261 18.75 -11.33 10.01
N ARG A 262 18.68 -10.02 10.26
CA ARG A 262 17.53 -9.36 10.87
C ARG A 262 16.45 -9.10 9.84
N VAL A 263 15.19 -9.26 10.23
CA VAL A 263 14.05 -8.97 9.35
C VAL A 263 13.50 -7.59 9.67
N HIS A 264 13.62 -6.67 8.72
CA HIS A 264 13.08 -5.31 8.84
C HIS A 264 11.64 -5.26 8.33
N ILE A 265 10.72 -4.84 9.19
CA ILE A 265 9.31 -4.59 8.86
C ILE A 265 9.11 -3.11 8.62
N TYR A 266 8.72 -2.76 7.40
CA TYR A 266 8.43 -1.38 7.04
C TYR A 266 7.14 -0.90 7.70
N GLY A 267 7.25 0.19 8.45
CA GLY A 267 6.13 0.86 9.11
C GLY A 267 6.30 2.37 9.10
N LEU A 268 6.99 2.92 8.10
CA LEU A 268 7.13 4.36 7.93
C LEU A 268 5.86 4.95 7.32
N THR A 269 5.52 6.18 7.71
CA THR A 269 4.43 6.96 7.10
C THR A 269 4.86 7.48 5.73
N PHE A 270 3.92 7.57 4.80
CA PHE A 270 4.08 8.30 3.54
C PHE A 270 3.19 9.55 3.64
N PRO A 271 3.73 10.68 4.13
CA PRO A 271 2.92 11.83 4.47
C PRO A 271 2.48 12.61 3.22
N VAL A 272 1.20 12.97 3.18
CA VAL A 272 0.65 14.00 2.30
C VAL A 272 -0.15 14.97 3.18
N PRO A 273 0.14 16.29 3.16
CA PRO A 273 -0.58 17.25 3.99
C PRO A 273 -2.09 17.24 3.78
N THR A 274 -2.86 17.38 4.86
CA THR A 274 -4.34 17.45 4.85
C THR A 274 -4.82 18.47 5.87
N LEU A 275 -5.93 19.13 5.58
CA LEU A 275 -6.65 19.91 6.58
C LEU A 275 -7.44 18.99 7.53
N LEU A 276 -7.72 19.50 8.72
CA LEU A 276 -8.65 18.92 9.68
C LEU A 276 -9.71 19.97 10.03
N PRO A 277 -10.97 19.56 10.26
CA PRO A 277 -12.00 20.48 10.70
C PRO A 277 -11.70 20.99 12.12
N ASP A 278 -12.16 22.20 12.43
CA ASP A 278 -12.02 22.79 13.75
C ASP A 278 -12.72 21.94 14.81
N MET A 279 -11.94 21.39 15.73
CA MET A 279 -12.40 20.43 16.74
C MET A 279 -13.10 21.10 17.94
N GLU A 280 -13.32 22.43 17.94
CA GLU A 280 -13.99 23.13 19.05
C GLU A 280 -15.48 22.77 19.21
N GLY A 281 -16.09 22.12 18.21
CA GLY A 281 -17.49 21.66 18.26
C GLY A 281 -17.72 20.17 18.54
N LEU A 282 -16.66 19.36 18.67
CA LEU A 282 -16.74 17.92 18.92
C LEU A 282 -16.37 17.60 20.38
N LYS A 283 -17.22 18.04 21.31
CA LYS A 283 -17.23 17.57 22.71
C LYS A 283 -18.40 16.62 22.94
#